data_AF-F0LN23-F1
#
_entry.id   AF-F0LN23-F1
#
_cell.length_a   1.000
_cell.length_b   1.000
_cell.length_c   1.000
_cell.angle_alpha   90.00
_cell.angle_beta   90.00
_cell.angle_gamma   90.00
#
_symmetry.space_group_name_H-M   'P 1'
#
loop_
_entity.id
_entity.type
_entity.pdbx_description
1 polymer ?
#
loop_
_entity_poly.entity_id
_entity_poly.type
_entity_poly.pdbx_seq_one_letter_code
_entity_poly.pdbx_strand_id
1 'polypeptide(L)'
;MIGASTYALFDRSLGVAIYKLREFPLDFVEIMSEGYHVLDKYNYRFHLEYLESYGMKNIIHAPFSDLNLAALNEKLRRVTLEIIFETLKCT
;
A
#
# COMPACT_ATOMS: atom_id res chain seq x y z
N MET A 1 11.33 14.15 -9.23
CA MET A 1 10.59 12.89 -9.13
C MET A 1 9.30 13.20 -8.38
N ILE A 2 8.15 13.00 -9.02
CA ILE A 2 6.81 13.29 -8.48
C ILE A 2 6.06 11.97 -8.41
N GLY A 3 5.46 11.67 -7.27
CA GLY A 3 4.59 10.51 -7.09
C GLY A 3 3.28 10.89 -6.42
N ALA A 4 2.33 9.95 -6.45
CA ALA A 4 1.04 10.12 -5.79
C ALA A 4 0.71 8.88 -4.95
N SER A 5 0.03 9.11 -3.82
CA SER A 5 -0.49 8.05 -2.97
C SER A 5 -1.85 7.56 -3.49
N THR A 6 -2.06 6.25 -3.48
CA THR A 6 -3.39 5.67 -3.74
C THR A 6 -4.41 6.12 -2.71
N TYR A 7 -3.99 6.66 -1.56
CA TYR A 7 -4.89 7.24 -0.56
C TYR A 7 -5.75 8.41 -1.11
N ALA A 8 -5.32 9.08 -2.17
CA ALA A 8 -6.15 10.09 -2.86
C ALA A 8 -7.45 9.51 -3.45
N LEU A 9 -7.54 8.18 -3.59
CA LEU A 9 -8.67 7.42 -4.12
C LEU A 9 -9.07 6.28 -3.15
N PHE A 10 -8.95 6.51 -1.83
CA PHE A 10 -9.16 5.49 -0.79
C PHE A 10 -10.57 4.86 -0.78
N ASP A 11 -11.55 5.53 -1.37
CA ASP A 11 -12.95 5.07 -1.48
C ASP A 11 -13.21 4.22 -2.74
N ARG A 12 -12.14 3.83 -3.45
CA ARG A 12 -12.17 3.01 -4.66
C ARG A 12 -11.34 1.74 -4.46
N SER A 13 -11.49 0.78 -5.35
CA SER A 13 -10.60 -0.39 -5.38
C SER A 13 -9.21 0.01 -5.88
N LEU A 14 -8.19 -0.75 -5.44
CA LEU A 14 -6.80 -0.48 -5.82
C LEU A 14 -6.58 -0.46 -7.34
N GLY A 15 -7.24 -1.37 -8.07
CA GLY A 15 -7.17 -1.40 -9.53
C GLY A 15 -7.70 -0.12 -10.18
N VAL A 16 -8.82 0.42 -9.68
CA VAL A 16 -9.38 1.70 -10.17
C VAL A 16 -8.46 2.86 -9.82
N ALA A 17 -7.88 2.85 -8.61
CA ALA A 17 -6.94 3.88 -8.19
C ALA A 17 -5.71 3.92 -9.11
N ILE A 18 -5.07 2.77 -9.34
CA ILE A 18 -3.93 2.64 -10.25
C ILE A 18 -4.30 3.07 -11.67
N TYR A 19 -5.45 2.62 -12.17
CA TYR A 19 -5.93 2.96 -13.52
C TYR A 19 -6.09 4.47 -13.72
N LYS A 20 -6.56 5.20 -12.70
CA LYS A 20 -6.70 6.66 -12.77
C LYS A 20 -5.36 7.37 -12.62
N LEU A 21 -4.50 6.92 -11.71
CA LEU A 21 -3.20 7.55 -11.48
C LEU A 21 -2.28 7.47 -12.71
N ARG A 22 -2.41 6.44 -13.55
CA ARG A 22 -1.64 6.31 -14.80
C ARG A 22 -1.92 7.43 -15.82
N GLU A 23 -3.02 8.17 -15.69
CA GLU A 23 -3.38 9.27 -16.60
C GLU A 23 -2.54 10.53 -16.33
N PHE A 24 -1.74 10.53 -15.27
CA PHE A 24 -0.88 11.64 -14.87
C PHE A 24 0.61 11.29 -15.10
N PRO A 25 1.46 12.30 -15.35
CA PRO A 25 2.90 12.09 -15.52
C PRO A 25 3.60 11.86 -14.18
N LEU A 26 3.36 10.71 -13.55
CA LEU A 26 3.94 10.31 -12.26
C LEU A 26 5.13 9.38 -12.45
N ASP A 27 6.19 9.58 -11.67
CA ASP A 27 7.38 8.71 -11.65
C ASP A 27 7.16 7.44 -10.80
N PHE A 28 6.34 7.54 -9.75
CA PHE A 28 6.01 6.41 -8.89
C PHE A 28 4.63 6.57 -8.23
N VAL A 29 4.08 5.45 -7.77
CA VAL A 29 2.83 5.37 -6.99
C VAL A 29 3.14 4.82 -5.60
N GLU A 30 2.69 5.50 -4.56
CA GLU A 30 2.69 4.96 -3.20
C GLU A 30 1.38 4.20 -2.98
N ILE A 31 1.46 2.88 -2.79
CA ILE A 31 0.30 2.07 -2.42
C ILE A 31 0.11 2.16 -0.91
N MET A 32 -0.96 2.81 -0.49
CA MET A 32 -1.40 2.81 0.91
C MET A 32 -2.08 1.47 1.22
N SER A 33 -1.40 0.53 1.88
CA SER A 33 -1.92 -0.83 2.14
C SER A 33 -2.96 -0.86 3.27
N GLU A 34 -4.08 -0.18 3.04
CA GLU A 34 -5.20 0.02 3.97
C GLU A 34 -6.54 -0.11 3.25
N GLY A 35 -7.59 -0.50 3.97
CA GLY A 35 -8.96 -0.58 3.44
C GLY A 35 -9.07 -1.35 2.12
N TYR A 36 -9.60 -0.71 1.07
CA TYR A 36 -9.75 -1.32 -0.26
C TYR A 36 -8.44 -1.54 -1.02
N HIS A 37 -7.31 -1.09 -0.45
CA HIS A 37 -5.98 -1.16 -1.03
C HIS A 37 -5.04 -2.12 -0.30
N VAL A 38 -5.55 -2.92 0.65
CA VAL A 38 -4.76 -3.91 1.40
C VAL A 38 -4.03 -4.86 0.44
N LEU A 39 -2.71 -4.93 0.61
CA LEU A 39 -1.88 -5.92 -0.03
C LEU A 39 -1.64 -7.10 0.91
N ASP A 40 -1.65 -8.30 0.33
CA ASP A 40 -1.27 -9.52 1.02
C ASP A 40 -0.42 -10.40 0.09
N LYS A 41 0.10 -11.51 0.65
CA LYS A 41 0.95 -12.46 -0.07
C LYS A 41 0.29 -13.11 -1.30
N TYR A 42 -1.03 -13.00 -1.45
CA TYR A 42 -1.78 -13.59 -2.55
C TYR A 42 -2.06 -12.58 -3.67
N ASN A 43 -2.23 -11.30 -3.34
CA ASN A 43 -2.64 -10.28 -4.32
C ASN A 43 -1.52 -9.33 -4.78
N TYR A 44 -0.43 -9.19 -4.01
CA TYR A 44 0.52 -8.10 -4.25
C TYR A 44 1.17 -8.17 -5.64
N ARG A 45 1.61 -9.36 -6.06
CA ARG A 45 2.26 -9.58 -7.37
C ARG A 45 1.43 -9.04 -8.52
N PHE A 46 0.13 -9.35 -8.53
CA PHE A 46 -0.80 -8.89 -9.56
C PHE A 46 -0.84 -7.36 -9.65
N HIS A 47 -0.91 -6.66 -8.52
CA HIS A 47 -0.97 -5.20 -8.51
C HIS A 47 0.37 -4.54 -8.84
N LEU A 48 1.49 -5.12 -8.39
CA LEU A 48 2.83 -4.60 -8.70
C LEU A 48 3.17 -4.77 -10.18
N GLU A 49 2.90 -5.94 -10.75
CA GLU A 49 3.06 -6.20 -12.19
C GLU A 49 2.16 -5.29 -13.03
N TYR A 50 0.94 -5.00 -12.55
CA TYR A 50 0.04 -4.06 -13.21
C TYR A 50 0.61 -2.64 -13.24
N LEU A 51 1.21 -2.15 -12.15
CA LEU A 51 1.91 -0.85 -12.11
C LEU A 51 3.13 -0.83 -13.03
N GLU A 52 3.93 -1.90 -13.00
CA GLU A 52 5.12 -2.05 -13.84
C GLU A 52 4.76 -2.06 -15.33
N SER A 53 3.62 -2.64 -15.71
CA SER A 53 3.10 -2.61 -17.10
C SER A 53 2.82 -1.19 -17.61
N TYR A 54 2.67 -0.21 -16.72
CA TYR A 54 2.54 1.21 -17.04
C TYR A 54 3.84 2.00 -16.87
N GLY A 55 4.97 1.34 -16.58
CA GLY A 55 6.25 1.99 -16.34
C GLY A 55 6.32 2.77 -15.03
N MET A 56 5.37 2.55 -14.11
CA MET A 56 5.31 3.24 -12.83
C MET A 56 6.03 2.42 -11.74
N LYS A 57 6.98 3.04 -11.05
CA LYS A 57 7.58 2.45 -9.85
C LYS A 57 6.58 2.45 -8.70
N ASN A 58 6.78 1.59 -7.71
CA ASN A 58 5.92 1.55 -6.53
C ASN A 58 6.71 1.67 -5.23
N ILE A 59 6.03 2.17 -4.21
CA ILE A 59 6.40 2.10 -2.81
C ILE A 59 5.17 1.60 -2.07
N ILE A 60 5.32 0.73 -1.07
CA ILE A 60 4.21 0.25 -0.25
C ILE A 60 4.30 0.93 1.12
N HIS A 61 3.23 1.62 1.50
CA HIS A 61 3.08 2.16 2.84
C HIS A 61 2.36 1.12 3.70
N ALA A 62 2.99 0.74 4.81
CA ALA A 62 2.40 -0.19 5.78
C ALA A 62 1.11 0.38 6.38
N PRO A 63 0.15 -0.47 6.78
CA PRO A 63 -1.02 0.01 7.50
C PRO A 63 -0.62 0.72 8.80
N PHE A 64 -1.47 1.65 9.22
CA PHE A 64 -1.25 2.48 10.40
C PHE A 64 -2.54 2.69 11.21
N SER A 65 -3.70 2.45 10.62
CA SER A 65 -5.00 2.63 11.27
C SER A 65 -5.13 1.66 12.44
N ASP A 66 -5.48 2.18 13.61
CA ASP A 66 -5.62 1.41 14.86
C ASP A 66 -4.35 0.66 15.33
N LEU A 67 -3.19 0.99 14.76
CA LEU A 67 -1.90 0.43 15.12
C LEU A 67 -1.10 1.38 16.01
N ASN A 68 -0.35 0.82 16.97
CA ASN A 68 0.49 1.64 17.84
C ASN A 68 1.72 0.88 18.34
N LEU A 69 2.85 1.09 17.66
CA LEU A 69 4.16 0.57 18.06
C LEU A 69 4.65 1.12 19.41
N ALA A 70 4.19 2.30 19.81
CA ALA A 70 4.55 2.96 21.05
C ALA A 70 3.55 2.67 22.19
N ALA A 71 2.59 1.77 21.99
CA ALA A 71 1.61 1.43 23.02
C ALA A 71 2.30 0.90 24.29
N LEU A 72 1.82 1.28 25.48
CA LEU A 72 2.29 0.69 26.74
C LEU A 72 1.95 -0.81 26.81
N ASN A 73 0.84 -1.20 26.19
CA ASN A 73 0.39 -2.60 26.10
C ASN A 73 1.27 -3.40 25.13
N GLU A 74 2.02 -4.37 25.66
CA GLU A 74 2.89 -5.24 24.86
C GLU A 74 2.14 -6.04 23.80
N LYS A 75 0.93 -6.54 24.11
CA LYS A 75 0.14 -7.31 23.14
C LYS A 75 -0.21 -6.45 21.93
N LEU A 76 -0.55 -5.17 22.14
CA LEU A 76 -0.84 -4.23 21.05
C LEU A 76 0.42 -3.95 20.20
N ARG A 77 1.59 -3.78 20.83
CA ARG A 77 2.85 -3.62 20.10
C ARG A 77 3.17 -4.85 19.24
N ARG A 78 2.98 -6.07 19.79
CA ARG A 78 3.21 -7.33 19.07
C ARG A 78 2.29 -7.46 17.85
N VAL A 79 0.98 -7.25 18.03
CA VAL A 79 0.02 -7.27 16.91
C VAL A 79 0.37 -6.22 15.85
N THR A 80 0.78 -5.01 16.29
CA THR A 80 1.23 -3.97 15.35
C THR A 80 2.44 -4.42 14.54
N LEU A 81 3.45 -5.02 15.17
CA LEU A 81 4.63 -5.54 14.49
C LEU A 81 4.29 -6.67 13.51
N GLU A 82 3.41 -7.59 13.91
CA GLU A 82 2.95 -8.69 13.04
C GLU A 82 2.32 -8.14 11.76
N ILE A 83 1.41 -7.17 11.88
CA ILE A 83 0.74 -6.54 10.74
C ILE A 83 1.74 -5.80 9.83
N ILE A 84 2.68 -5.04 10.40
CA ILE A 84 3.73 -4.36 9.61
C ILE A 84 4.62 -5.38 8.90
N PHE A 85 4.97 -6.49 9.54
CA PHE A 85 5.79 -7.54 8.93
C PHE A 85 5.08 -8.29 7.79
N GLU A 86 3.75 -8.37 7.78
CA GLU A 86 3.03 -8.87 6.59
C GLU A 86 3.24 -7.96 5.37
N THR A 87 3.39 -6.65 5.57
CA THR A 87 3.67 -5.71 4.47
C THR A 87 5.05 -5.96 3.86
N LEU A 88 6.05 -6.31 4.67
CA LEU A 88 7.41 -6.63 4.19
C LEU A 88 7.46 -7.91 3.32
N LYS A 89 6.42 -8.75 3.36
CA LYS A 89 6.31 -9.91 2.46
C LYS A 89 5.76 -9.55 1.08
N CYS A 90 5.29 -8.31 0.92
CA CYS A 90 4.69 -7.78 -0.30
C CYS A 90 5.65 -6.92 -1.13
N THR A 91 6.92 -6.81 -0.73
CA THR A 91 7.98 -6.07 -1.44
C THR A 91 8.83 -6.95 -2.33
#